data_AF-A0A348UJR1-F1
#
_entry.id   AF-A0A348UJR1-F1
#
_cell.length_a   1.000
_cell.length_b   1.000
_cell.length_c   1.000
_cell.angle_alpha   90.00
_cell.angle_beta   90.00
_cell.angle_gamma   90.00
#
_symmetry.space_group_name_H-M   'P 1'
#
loop_
_entity.id
_entity.type
_entity.pdbx_description
1 polymer ?
#
loop_
_entity_poly.entity_id
_entity_poly.type
_entity_poly.pdbx_seq_one_letter_code
_entity_poly.pdbx_strand_id
1 'polypeptide(L)' 'GLIDTFDASEYPVRIAACVKNFDPGTVMDRKEVRRIDTFIQYGLAAGVEAIRDAGLP' A
#
# COMPACT_ATOMS: atom_id res chain seq x y z
N GLY A 1 5.41 11.11 -8.49
CA GLY A 1 6.23 10.29 -9.40
C GLY A 1 5.45 10.01 -10.65
N LEU A 2 6.04 9.30 -11.62
CA LEU A 2 5.25 8.69 -12.69
C LEU A 2 4.36 7.60 -12.10
N ILE A 3 3.22 7.35 -12.74
CA ILE A 3 2.35 6.20 -12.41
C ILE A 3 3.12 4.92 -12.74
N ASP A 4 3.27 4.03 -11.77
CA ASP A 4 4.00 2.76 -11.86
C ASP A 4 3.11 1.54 -11.57
N THR A 5 1.85 1.76 -11.17
CA THR A 5 0.88 0.70 -10.89
C THR A 5 0.23 0.12 -12.15
N PHE A 6 0.28 0.84 -13.26
CA PHE A 6 -0.20 0.41 -14.58
C PHE A 6 0.47 1.24 -15.70
N ASP A 7 0.32 0.80 -16.95
CA ASP A 7 0.80 1.56 -18.11
C ASP A 7 -0.09 2.78 -18.37
N ALA A 8 0.42 3.96 -18.02
CA ALA A 8 -0.27 5.22 -18.21
C ALA A 8 0.11 5.93 -19.53
N SER A 9 0.82 5.28 -20.46
CA SER A 9 1.39 5.93 -21.66
C SER A 9 0.36 6.61 -22.57
N GLU A 10 -0.85 6.07 -22.64
CA GLU A 10 -1.95 6.60 -23.46
C GLU A 10 -2.80 7.66 -22.76
N TYR A 11 -2.54 7.93 -21.46
CA TYR A 11 -3.36 8.85 -20.67
C TYR A 11 -2.76 10.26 -20.62
N PRO A 12 -3.60 11.32 -20.63
CA PRO A 12 -3.14 12.70 -20.53
C PRO A 12 -2.49 13.00 -19.16
N VAL A 13 -2.88 12.28 -18.12
CA VAL A 13 -2.35 12.41 -16.76
C VAL A 13 -1.49 11.17 -16.45
N ARG A 14 -0.21 11.42 -16.13
CA ARG A 14 0.80 10.37 -15.91
C ARG A 14 1.53 10.50 -14.58
N ILE A 15 1.06 11.40 -13.71
CA ILE A 15 1.66 11.66 -12.42
C ILE A 15 0.75 11.19 -11.30
N ALA A 16 1.34 10.57 -10.28
CA ALA A 16 0.65 10.19 -9.06
C ALA A 16 1.61 10.19 -7.86
N ALA A 17 1.04 10.28 -6.66
CA ALA A 17 1.73 10.01 -5.41
C ALA A 17 1.60 8.53 -5.06
N CYS A 18 2.33 7.67 -5.77
CA CYS A 18 2.34 6.24 -5.50
C CYS A 18 3.12 5.92 -4.22
N VAL A 19 2.62 4.96 -3.43
CA VAL A 19 3.36 4.37 -2.31
C VAL A 19 4.43 3.45 -2.90
N LYS A 20 5.69 3.69 -2.56
CA LYS A 20 6.83 2.93 -3.09
C LYS A 20 7.21 1.80 -2.14
N ASN A 21 7.61 0.66 -2.70
CA ASN A 21 8.11 -0.50 -1.95
C ASN A 21 7.15 -1.01 -0.87
N PHE A 22 5.84 -0.90 -1.10
CA PHE A 22 4.85 -1.43 -0.18
C PHE A 22 4.78 -2.96 -0.28
N ASP A 23 4.98 -3.65 0.84
CA ASP A 23 4.78 -5.09 0.97
C ASP A 23 3.65 -5.40 1.97
N PRO A 24 2.45 -5.77 1.49
CA PRO A 24 1.33 -6.12 2.36
C PRO A 24 1.58 -7.40 3.16
N GLY A 25 2.54 -8.24 2.75
CA GLY A 25 2.91 -9.46 3.48
C GLY A 25 3.52 -9.19 4.86
N THR A 26 3.86 -7.95 5.18
CA THR A 26 4.36 -7.53 6.50
C THR A 26 3.27 -7.43 7.57
N VAL A 27 2.00 -7.33 7.15
CA VAL A 27 0.87 -7.09 8.06
C VAL A 27 -0.31 -8.04 7.89
N MET A 28 -0.33 -8.88 6.85
CA MET A 28 -1.37 -9.89 6.65
C MET A 28 -0.86 -11.11 5.88
N ASP A 29 -1.61 -12.20 5.94
CA ASP A 29 -1.29 -13.43 5.22
C ASP A 29 -1.53 -13.30 3.71
N ARG A 30 -0.73 -14.03 2.89
CA ARG A 30 -0.84 -14.03 1.42
C ARG A 30 -2.24 -14.34 0.88
N LYS A 31 -3.05 -15.11 1.62
CA LYS A 31 -4.44 -15.41 1.25
C LYS A 31 -5.35 -14.19 1.38
N GLU A 32 -5.10 -13.33 2.35
CA GLU A 32 -5.87 -12.13 2.61
C GLU A 32 -5.46 -10.99 1.68
N VAL A 33 -4.16 -10.84 1.41
CA VAL A 33 -3.62 -9.85 0.44
C VAL A 33 -4.36 -9.91 -0.89
N ARG A 34 -4.69 -11.11 -1.37
CA ARG A 34 -5.38 -11.31 -2.66
C ARG A 34 -6.88 -11.02 -2.60
N ARG A 35 -7.49 -11.02 -1.42
CA ARG A 35 -8.94 -10.87 -1.22
C ARG A 35 -9.34 -9.45 -0.88
N ILE A 36 -8.45 -8.65 -0.30
CA ILE A 36 -8.75 -7.31 0.17
C ILE A 36 -8.12 -6.24 -0.72
N ASP A 37 -8.81 -5.11 -0.88
CA ASP A 37 -8.34 -4.00 -1.69
C ASP A 37 -7.08 -3.35 -1.09
N THR A 38 -6.25 -2.77 -1.96
CA THR A 38 -4.99 -2.11 -1.60
C THR A 38 -5.19 -0.98 -0.60
N PHE A 39 -6.33 -0.24 -0.63
CA PHE A 39 -6.57 0.81 0.36
C PHE A 39 -6.67 0.27 1.79
N ILE A 40 -7.26 -0.92 1.97
CA ILE A 40 -7.39 -1.58 3.27
C ILE A 40 -6.01 -2.02 3.75
N GLN A 41 -5.18 -2.52 2.83
CA GLN A 41 -3.81 -2.94 3.14
C GLN A 41 -2.99 -1.78 3.68
N TYR A 42 -3.10 -0.59 3.06
CA TYR A 42 -2.43 0.61 3.56
C TYR A 42 -2.94 1.03 4.94
N GLY A 43 -4.25 1.00 5.16
CA GLY A 43 -4.83 1.33 6.47
C GLY A 43 -4.34 0.41 7.58
N LEU A 44 -4.26 -0.90 7.31
CA LEU A 44 -3.75 -1.87 8.27
C LEU A 44 -2.25 -1.64 8.56
N ALA A 45 -1.45 -1.44 7.51
CA ALA A 45 -0.02 -1.16 7.65
C ALA A 45 0.24 0.07 8.51
N ALA A 46 -0.45 1.18 8.20
CA ALA A 46 -0.34 2.42 8.97
C ALA A 46 -0.75 2.24 10.44
N GLY A 47 -1.81 1.47 10.71
CA GLY A 47 -2.25 1.17 12.08
C GLY A 47 -1.21 0.37 12.87
N VAL A 48 -0.64 -0.67 12.26
CA VAL A 48 0.42 -1.48 12.88
C VAL A 48 1.67 -0.64 13.15
N GLU A 49 2.09 0.18 12.19
CA GLU A 49 3.21 1.11 12.36
C GLU A 49 2.96 2.11 13.49
N ALA A 50 1.76 2.68 13.57
CA ALA A 50 1.39 3.63 14.63
C ALA A 50 1.43 2.98 16.03
N ILE A 51 0.94 1.75 16.18
CA ILE A 51 0.99 1.02 17.47
C ILE A 51 2.44 0.75 17.88
N ARG A 52 3.29 0.34 16.93
CA ARG A 52 4.72 0.11 17.18
C ARG A 52 5.43 1.40 17.59
N ASP A 53 5.15 2.50 16.90
CA ASP A 53 5.73 3.82 17.19
C ASP A 53 5.25 4.37 18.54
N ALA A 54 4.01 4.08 18.92
CA ALA A 54 3.44 4.45 20.22
C ALA A 54 4.07 3.69 21.41
N GLY A 55 4.94 2.70 21.17
CA GLY A 55 5.59 1.91 22.22
C GLY A 55 4.61 1.07 23.05
N LEU A 56 3.45 0.74 22.48
CA LEU A 56 2.45 -0.10 23.12
C LEU A 56 2.86 -1.58 22.99
N PRO A 57 2.66 -2.39 24.05
CA PRO A 57 3.05 -3.81 24.07
C PRO A 57 2.25 -4.67 23.08
#